data_AF-A0A2M9A7Z8-F1
#
_entry.id   AF-A0A2M9A7Z8-F1
#
_cell.length_a   1.000
_cell.length_b   1.000
_cell.length_c   1.000
_cell.angle_alpha   90.00
_cell.angle_beta   90.00
_cell.angle_gamma   90.00
#
_symmetry.space_group_name_H-M   'P 1'
#
loop_
_entity.id
_entity.type
_entity.pdbx_description
1 polymer ?
#
loop_
_entity_poly.entity_id
_entity_poly.type
_entity_poly.pdbx_seq_one_letter_code
_entity_poly.pdbx_strand_id
1 'polypeptide(L)'
;MAVETMVKKIDAVGLDREGYTFIVAKDGTVYYTGELTRHLSLMSRTSCQMEDIAWGGILNDRGDWVRRSYDFGDAPTVEIRNAVISAIQEQIYA
;
A
#
# COMPACT_ATOMS: atom_id res chain seq x y z
N MET A 1 -12.14 -17.99 -7.06
CA MET A 1 -10.75 -17.94 -7.53
C MET A 1 -10.02 -16.98 -6.63
N ALA A 2 -8.98 -17.41 -5.93
CA ALA A 2 -8.17 -16.50 -5.14
C ALA A 2 -7.43 -15.59 -6.13
N VAL A 3 -7.69 -14.29 -6.09
CA VAL A 3 -6.87 -13.32 -6.82
C VAL A 3 -5.55 -13.30 -6.08
N GLU A 4 -4.48 -13.79 -6.70
CA GLU A 4 -3.14 -13.68 -6.13
C GLU A 4 -2.78 -12.20 -6.02
N THR A 5 -2.77 -11.69 -4.79
CA THR A 5 -2.39 -10.31 -4.52
C THR A 5 -0.88 -10.17 -4.79
N MET A 6 -0.53 -9.56 -5.92
CA MET A 6 0.87 -9.31 -6.24
C MET A 6 1.39 -8.12 -5.42
N VAL A 7 2.26 -8.38 -4.44
CA VAL A 7 2.85 -7.34 -3.60
C VAL A 7 4.23 -6.94 -4.14
N LYS A 8 4.44 -5.65 -4.35
CA LYS A 8 5.68 -5.05 -4.84
C LYS A 8 6.22 -4.03 -3.86
N LYS A 9 7.38 -4.32 -3.29
CA LYS A 9 8.13 -3.37 -2.47
C LYS A 9 8.78 -2.32 -3.37
N ILE A 10 8.62 -1.07 -2.99
CA ILE A 10 9.29 0.09 -3.56
C ILE A 10 10.32 0.54 -2.54
N ASP A 11 11.56 0.67 -2.98
CA ASP A 11 12.64 1.06 -2.09
C ASP A 11 12.44 2.48 -1.56
N ALA A 12 12.68 2.61 -0.26
CA ALA A 12 12.74 3.88 0.44
C ALA A 12 13.93 4.71 -0.08
N VAL A 13 13.75 6.02 -0.19
CA VAL A 13 14.74 6.99 -0.69
C VAL A 13 15.08 8.04 0.38
N GLY A 14 14.58 7.92 1.61
CA GLY A 14 14.74 8.88 2.70
C GLY A 14 14.80 8.28 4.11
N LEU A 15 14.88 9.16 5.11
CA LEU A 15 15.12 8.82 6.51
C LEU A 15 13.91 8.16 7.19
N ASP A 16 14.16 6.96 7.74
CA ASP A 16 13.53 6.29 8.88
C ASP A 16 12.31 6.99 9.48
N ARG A 17 11.16 6.91 8.80
CA ARG A 17 9.89 7.12 9.46
C ARG A 17 9.17 5.79 9.53
N GLU A 18 9.07 5.29 10.75
CA GLU A 18 8.30 4.10 11.11
C GLU A 18 6.89 4.20 10.51
N GLY A 19 6.66 3.41 9.46
CA GLY A 19 5.39 3.37 8.76
C GLY A 19 5.52 2.90 7.32
N TYR A 20 4.39 2.47 6.78
CA TYR A 20 4.28 1.91 5.44
C TYR A 20 3.24 2.68 4.67
N THR A 21 3.66 3.29 3.57
CA THR A 21 2.73 3.88 2.60
C THR A 21 2.48 2.87 1.50
N PHE A 22 1.23 2.67 1.13
CA PHE A 22 0.88 1.72 0.07
C PHE A 22 -0.26 2.25 -0.82
N ILE A 23 -0.27 1.76 -2.06
CA ILE A 23 -1.34 1.94 -3.03
C ILE A 23 -1.71 0.57 -3.60
N VAL A 24 -2.99 0.40 -3.90
CA VAL A 24 -3.53 -0.80 -4.53
C VAL A 24 -4.09 -0.40 -5.88
N ALA A 25 -3.54 -0.98 -6.93
CA ALA A 25 -4.01 -0.80 -8.29
C ALA A 25 -5.31 -1.60 -8.54
N LYS A 26 -6.10 -1.17 -9.52
CA LYS A 26 -7.35 -1.83 -9.93
C LYS A 26 -7.15 -3.26 -10.44
N ASP A 27 -5.95 -3.58 -10.90
CA ASP A 27 -5.55 -4.93 -11.29
C ASP A 27 -5.22 -5.85 -10.09
N GLY A 28 -5.27 -5.33 -8.86
CA GLY A 28 -4.98 -6.05 -7.63
C GLY A 28 -3.51 -5.99 -7.18
N THR A 29 -2.64 -5.31 -7.94
CA THR A 29 -1.24 -5.12 -7.54
C THR A 29 -1.14 -4.17 -6.35
N VAL A 30 -0.42 -4.58 -5.31
CA VAL A 30 -0.14 -3.77 -4.12
C VAL A 30 1.28 -3.24 -4.22
N TYR A 31 1.43 -1.92 -4.33
CA TYR A 31 2.73 -1.26 -4.20
C TYR A 31 2.86 -0.68 -2.82
N TYR A 32 3.98 -0.92 -2.13
CA TYR A 32 4.23 -0.35 -0.80
C TYR A 32 5.68 0.08 -0.62
N THR A 33 5.91 1.06 0.25
CA THR A 33 7.24 1.52 0.66
C THR A 33 7.32 1.54 2.18
N GLY A 34 8.50 1.24 2.72
CA GLY A 34 8.84 1.36 4.14
C GLY A 34 9.09 2.80 4.57
N GLU A 35 8.26 3.73 4.10
CA GLU A 35 8.35 5.15 4.46
C GLU A 35 6.96 5.68 4.76
N LEU A 36 6.86 6.48 5.82
CA LEU A 36 5.70 7.33 6.05
C LEU A 36 5.78 8.56 5.11
N THR A 37 5.19 8.44 3.93
CA THR A 37 5.23 9.42 2.85
C THR A 37 3.85 9.69 2.25
N ARG A 38 3.77 10.56 1.25
CA ARG A 38 2.53 10.80 0.49
C ARG A 38 2.37 9.72 -0.58
N HIS A 39 1.13 9.34 -0.88
CA HIS A 39 0.85 8.40 -1.98
C HIS A 39 1.40 8.88 -3.33
N LEU A 40 1.38 10.19 -3.60
CA LEU A 40 1.97 10.76 -4.81
C LEU A 40 3.48 10.49 -4.92
N SER A 41 4.21 10.47 -3.79
CA SER A 41 5.64 10.16 -3.75
C SER A 41 5.91 8.67 -4.01
N LEU A 42 5.00 7.79 -3.58
CA LEU A 42 5.06 6.38 -3.91
C LEU A 42 4.77 6.19 -5.40
N MET A 43 3.70 6.79 -5.91
CA MET A 43 3.28 6.72 -7.30
C MET A 43 4.39 7.12 -8.27
N SER A 44 5.12 8.21 -8.00
CA SER A 44 6.21 8.67 -8.87
C SER A 44 7.38 7.68 -9.00
N ARG A 45 7.43 6.68 -8.12
CA ARG A 45 8.43 5.59 -8.12
C ARG A 45 7.88 4.28 -8.67
N THR A 46 6.61 4.26 -9.09
CA THR A 46 5.94 3.09 -9.67
C THR A 46 5.50 3.39 -11.10
N SER A 47 5.12 2.34 -11.83
CA SER A 47 4.42 2.50 -13.11
C SER A 47 2.92 2.78 -12.95
N CYS A 48 2.39 2.82 -11.73
CA CYS A 48 0.95 2.95 -11.47
C CYS A 48 0.52 4.42 -11.60
N GLN A 49 -0.35 4.70 -12.57
CA GLN A 49 -0.93 6.04 -12.77
C GLN A 49 -2.08 6.26 -11.78
N MET A 50 -2.43 7.54 -11.52
CA MET A 50 -3.50 7.89 -10.57
C MET A 50 -4.84 7.23 -10.92
N GLU A 51 -5.16 7.16 -12.20
CA GLU A 51 -6.40 6.57 -12.71
C GLU A 51 -6.48 5.06 -12.52
N ASP A 52 -5.34 4.40 -12.32
CA ASP A 52 -5.25 2.95 -12.09
C ASP A 52 -5.35 2.58 -10.61
N ILE A 53 -5.33 3.56 -9.70
CA ILE A 53 -5.40 3.30 -8.27
C ILE A 53 -6.84 3.03 -7.87
N ALA A 54 -7.06 1.93 -7.17
CA ALA A 54 -8.33 1.59 -6.57
C ALA A 54 -8.47 2.19 -5.17
N TRP A 55 -7.43 2.08 -4.34
CA TRP A 55 -7.39 2.65 -3.00
C TRP A 55 -5.95 2.66 -2.46
N GLY A 56 -5.74 3.26 -1.29
CA GLY A 56 -4.41 3.28 -0.65
C GLY A 56 -4.47 3.73 0.80
N GLY A 57 -3.33 3.60 1.47
CA GLY A 57 -3.25 3.84 2.90
C GLY A 57 -1.85 4.12 3.42
N ILE A 58 -1.80 4.50 4.69
CA ILE A 58 -0.59 4.61 5.49
C ILE A 58 -0.81 3.80 6.75
N LEU A 59 0.10 2.87 7.01
CA LEU A 59 0.16 2.04 8.21
C LEU A 59 1.35 2.46 9.07
N ASN A 60 1.32 2.17 10.38
CA ASN A 60 2.51 2.24 11.23
C ASN A 60 3.35 0.96 11.08
N ASP A 61 4.47 0.90 11.80
CA ASP A 61 5.36 -0.26 11.89
C ASP A 61 4.67 -1.56 12.36
N ARG A 62 3.58 -1.45 13.12
CA ARG A 62 2.75 -2.56 13.61
C ARG A 62 1.63 -2.98 12.64
N GLY A 63 1.44 -2.26 11.55
CA GLY A 63 0.35 -2.48 10.58
C GLY A 63 -0.99 -1.85 10.96
N ASP A 64 -1.04 -1.01 12.00
CA ASP A 64 -2.23 -0.23 12.34
C ASP A 64 -2.42 0.93 11.36
N TRP A 65 -3.67 1.30 11.11
CA TRP A 65 -4.02 2.44 10.26
C TRP A 65 -3.56 3.76 10.88
N VAL A 66 -2.62 4.44 10.21
CA VAL A 66 -2.29 5.83 10.47
C VAL A 66 -3.22 6.75 9.69
N ARG A 67 -3.45 6.45 8.41
CA ARG A 67 -4.32 7.25 7.54
C ARG A 67 -4.87 6.44 6.37
N ARG A 68 -6.15 6.65 6.07
CA ARG A 68 -6.79 6.19 4.82
C ARG A 68 -6.65 7.25 3.74
N SER A 69 -6.40 6.83 2.50
CA SER A 69 -6.37 7.78 1.38
C SER A 69 -7.78 8.00 0.84
N TYR A 70 -8.36 9.17 1.11
CA TYR A 70 -9.66 9.55 0.54
C TYR A 70 -9.57 9.97 -0.92
N ASP A 71 -8.35 10.15 -1.45
CA ASP A 71 -8.12 10.66 -2.82
C ASP A 71 -8.33 9.58 -3.91
N PHE A 72 -8.38 8.29 -3.54
CA PHE A 72 -8.48 7.18 -4.50
C PHE A 72 -9.72 6.31 -4.30
N GLY A 73 -10.22 6.22 -3.06
CA GLY A 73 -11.28 5.29 -2.68
C GLY A 73 -10.91 4.48 -1.44
N ASP A 74 -11.76 3.53 -1.05
CA ASP A 74 -11.51 2.59 0.04
C ASP A 74 -11.61 1.15 -0.49
N ALA A 75 -11.07 0.20 0.26
CA ALA A 75 -11.17 -1.20 -0.08
C ALA A 75 -12.64 -1.63 -0.22
N PRO A 76 -13.00 -2.46 -1.21
CA PRO A 76 -14.39 -2.85 -1.48
C PRO A 76 -15.03 -3.62 -0.32
N THR A 77 -14.24 -4.35 0.46
CA THR A 77 -14.70 -4.99 1.72
C THR A 77 -13.61 -4.93 2.79
N VAL A 78 -13.98 -5.24 4.04
CA VAL A 78 -13.04 -5.32 5.17
C VAL A 78 -12.10 -6.52 5.02
N GLU A 79 -12.58 -7.62 4.46
CA GLU A 79 -11.80 -8.83 4.23
C GLU A 79 -10.65 -8.58 3.24
N ILE A 80 -10.94 -7.93 2.11
CA ILE A 80 -9.91 -7.57 1.10
C ILE A 80 -8.87 -6.63 1.70
N ARG A 81 -9.33 -5.69 2.52
CA ARG A 81 -8.45 -4.76 3.22
C ARG A 81 -7.47 -5.49 4.15
N ASN A 82 -8.00 -6.37 4.99
CA ASN A 82 -7.20 -7.13 5.94
C ASN A 82 -6.21 -8.05 5.20
N ALA A 83 -6.64 -8.67 4.10
CA ALA A 83 -5.76 -9.48 3.26
C ALA A 83 -4.57 -8.69 2.71
N VAL A 84 -4.78 -7.46 2.23
CA VAL A 84 -3.68 -6.58 1.75
C VAL A 84 -2.75 -6.19 2.89
N ILE A 85 -3.29 -5.82 4.06
CA ILE A 85 -2.47 -5.47 5.23
C ILE A 85 -1.60 -6.66 5.65
N SER A 86 -2.20 -7.85 5.76
CA SER A 86 -1.47 -9.07 6.09
C SER A 86 -0.39 -9.38 5.06
N ALA A 87 -0.68 -9.24 3.76
CA ALA A 87 0.31 -9.48 2.70
C ALA A 87 1.48 -8.48 2.77
N ILE A 88 1.23 -7.21 3.12
CA ILE A 88 2.30 -6.22 3.35
C ILE A 88 3.13 -6.60 4.58
N GLN A 89 2.48 -6.98 5.69
CA GLN A 89 3.16 -7.39 6.91
C GLN A 89 4.03 -8.64 6.72
N GLU A 90 3.54 -9.64 5.98
CA GLU A 90 4.33 -10.82 5.62
C GLU A 90 5.60 -10.43 4.87
N GLN A 91 5.55 -9.47 3.94
CA GLN A 91 6.74 -9.00 3.21
C GLN A 91 7.71 -8.17 4.06
N ILE A 92 7.27 -7.65 5.21
CA ILE A 92 8.10 -6.89 6.14
C ILE A 92 8.86 -7.82 7.08
N TYR A 93 8.20 -8.89 7.54
CA TYR A 93 8.71 -9.79 8.57
C TYR A 93 9.26 -11.13 8.02
N ALA A 94 9.17 -11.38 6.71
CA ALA A 94 9.81 -12.51 6.03
C ALA A 94 11.31 -12.24 5.79
#